data_AF-A0A3Q3JMU8-F1
#
_entry.id   AF-A0A3Q3JMU8-F1
#
_cell.length_a   1.000
_cell.length_b   1.000
_cell.length_c   1.000
_cell.angle_alpha   90.00
_cell.angle_beta   90.00
_cell.angle_gamma   90.00
#
_symmetry.space_group_name_H-M   'P 1'
#
loop_
_entity.id
_entity.type
_entity.pdbx_description
1 polymer ?
#
loop_
_entity_poly.entity_id
_entity_poly.type
_entity_poly.pdbx_seq_one_letter_code
_entity_poly.pdbx_strand_id
1 'polypeptide(L)'
;MATGELNPSHYPARRAAQVIQHHLNTHYGSPYRLFMLHKVHRGYAEDVADSGRKYQLDVSVEELLSNVGHVFFLNGTFTLFIHSQESHTQQSSFIHILSGLDLV
;
A
#
# COMPACT_ATOMS: atom_id res chain seq x y z
N MET A 1 -16.31 -8.83 -0.14
CA MET A 1 -15.39 -8.40 0.94
C MET A 1 -15.97 -7.15 1.58
N ALA A 2 -15.69 -6.89 2.86
CA ALA A 2 -16.26 -5.73 3.55
C ALA A 2 -15.81 -4.41 2.92
N THR A 3 -16.79 -3.57 2.57
CA THR A 3 -16.63 -2.14 2.27
C THR A 3 -16.80 -1.33 3.55
N GLY A 4 -16.16 -0.17 3.62
CA GLY A 4 -16.12 0.67 4.82
C GLY A 4 -14.78 0.59 5.56
N GLU A 5 -14.82 0.86 6.87
CA GLU A 5 -13.64 0.83 7.72
C GLU A 5 -13.06 -0.59 7.83
N LEU A 6 -11.77 -0.71 7.57
CA LEU A 6 -11.04 -1.96 7.63
C LEU A 6 -10.38 -2.09 9.00
N ASN A 7 -10.48 -3.28 9.59
CA ASN A 7 -9.69 -3.61 10.77
C ASN A 7 -8.18 -3.62 10.38
N PRO A 8 -7.33 -2.76 10.96
CA PRO A 8 -5.92 -2.64 10.59
C PRO A 8 -5.10 -3.92 10.80
N SER A 9 -5.50 -4.75 11.76
CA SER A 9 -4.84 -6.03 12.07
C SER A 9 -5.33 -7.18 11.17
N HIS A 10 -6.42 -6.99 10.44
CA HIS A 10 -7.00 -8.02 9.59
C HIS A 10 -6.40 -8.01 8.18
N TYR A 11 -6.52 -9.14 7.49
CA TYR A 11 -5.83 -9.37 6.22
C TYR A 11 -6.17 -8.35 5.11
N PRO A 12 -7.38 -7.76 4.98
CA PRO A 12 -7.64 -6.82 3.88
C PRO A 12 -6.75 -5.58 3.94
N ALA A 13 -6.65 -4.96 5.13
CA ALA A 13 -5.82 -3.79 5.35
C ALA A 13 -4.33 -4.12 5.18
N ARG A 14 -3.88 -5.25 5.75
CA ARG A 14 -2.48 -5.70 5.63
C ARG A 14 -2.07 -5.99 4.19
N ARG A 15 -2.92 -6.65 3.39
CA ARG A 15 -2.59 -6.95 1.98
C ARG A 15 -2.49 -5.67 1.16
N ALA A 16 -3.42 -4.74 1.31
CA ALA A 16 -3.35 -3.46 0.62
C ALA A 16 -2.12 -2.65 1.07
N ALA A 17 -1.71 -2.75 2.34
CA ALA A 17 -0.49 -2.11 2.83
C ALA A 17 0.81 -2.76 2.30
N GLN A 18 0.82 -4.07 2.04
CA GLN A 18 1.96 -4.73 1.39
C GLN A 18 2.17 -4.25 -0.04
N VAL A 19 1.09 -3.93 -0.76
CA VAL A 19 1.18 -3.33 -2.10
C VAL A 19 1.89 -1.97 -2.03
N ILE A 20 1.60 -1.16 -1.01
CA ILE A 20 2.32 0.10 -0.76
C ILE A 20 3.82 -0.19 -0.58
N GLN A 21 4.18 -1.13 0.31
CA GLN A 21 5.59 -1.49 0.54
C GLN A 21 6.29 -1.91 -0.77
N HIS A 22 5.65 -2.73 -1.60
CA HIS A 22 6.21 -3.14 -2.88
C HIS A 22 6.44 -1.96 -3.81
N HIS A 23 5.45 -1.06 -3.95
CA HIS A 23 5.61 0.15 -4.74
C HIS A 23 6.78 1.01 -4.26
N LEU A 24 6.92 1.22 -2.95
CA LEU A 24 8.04 1.99 -2.41
C LEU A 24 9.38 1.35 -2.72
N ASN A 25 9.49 0.03 -2.59
CA ASN A 25 10.72 -0.68 -2.94
C ASN A 25 11.02 -0.68 -4.43
N THR A 26 10.00 -0.70 -5.30
CA THR A 26 10.19 -0.62 -6.75
C THR A 26 10.64 0.77 -7.21
N HIS A 27 10.10 1.84 -6.61
CA HIS A 27 10.38 3.20 -7.05
C HIS A 27 11.55 3.88 -6.30
N TYR A 28 11.73 3.56 -5.02
CA TYR A 28 12.71 4.21 -4.15
C TYR A 28 13.70 3.24 -3.49
N GLY A 29 13.51 1.93 -3.68
CA GLY A 29 14.40 0.92 -3.13
C GLY A 29 15.72 0.81 -3.91
N SER A 30 16.71 0.20 -3.27
CA SER A 30 18.01 -0.14 -3.86
C SER A 30 18.62 -1.32 -3.08
N PRO A 31 19.73 -1.92 -3.53
CA PRO A 31 20.43 -2.96 -2.75
C PRO A 31 20.77 -2.56 -1.30
N TYR A 32 20.85 -1.26 -1.01
CA TYR A 32 21.14 -0.71 0.32
C TYR A 32 19.99 0.12 0.91
N ARG A 33 18.81 0.06 0.28
CA ARG A 33 17.61 0.79 0.73
C ARG A 33 16.38 -0.07 0.60
N LEU A 34 15.82 -0.49 1.75
CA LEU A 34 14.67 -1.38 1.79
C LEU A 34 13.61 -0.86 2.76
N PHE A 35 12.41 -0.70 2.26
CA PHE A 35 11.23 -0.31 3.02
C PHE A 35 10.45 -1.56 3.47
N MET A 36 10.04 -1.57 4.74
CA MET A 36 9.21 -2.61 5.34
C MET A 36 7.98 -1.97 5.97
N LEU A 37 6.80 -2.56 5.76
CA LEU A 37 5.58 -2.15 6.45
C LEU A 37 5.76 -2.36 7.96
N HIS A 38 5.74 -1.28 8.73
CA HIS A 38 5.81 -1.34 10.20
C HIS A 38 4.41 -1.50 10.80
N LYS A 39 3.46 -0.64 10.43
CA LYS A 39 2.11 -0.65 11.00
C LYS A 39 1.08 -0.07 10.04
N VAL A 40 -0.13 -0.65 10.07
CA VAL A 40 -1.33 -0.01 9.52
C VAL A 40 -2.07 0.65 10.68
N HIS A 41 -2.30 1.95 10.59
CA HIS A 41 -3.04 2.71 11.61
C HIS A 41 -4.53 2.70 11.32
N ARG A 42 -4.90 2.95 10.07
CA ARG A 42 -6.29 3.01 9.60
C ARG A 42 -6.38 2.47 8.18
N GLY A 43 -7.53 1.91 7.85
CA GLY A 43 -7.83 1.49 6.50
C GLY A 43 -9.30 1.69 6.18
N TYR A 44 -9.59 2.05 4.94
CA TYR A 44 -10.93 2.18 4.41
C TYR A 44 -10.97 1.56 3.01
N ALA A 45 -12.02 0.80 2.71
CA ALA A 45 -12.26 0.25 1.38
C ALA A 45 -13.59 0.74 0.82
N GLU A 46 -13.55 1.20 -0.42
CA GLU A 46 -14.71 1.65 -1.18
C GLU A 46 -14.83 0.81 -2.45
N ASP A 47 -16.03 0.32 -2.73
CA ASP A 47 -16.33 -0.29 -4.03
C ASP A 47 -16.60 0.83 -5.03
N VAL A 48 -15.80 0.87 -6.09
CA VAL A 48 -15.95 1.88 -7.14
C VAL A 48 -16.62 1.23 -8.34
N ALA A 49 -17.93 1.03 -8.20
CA ALA A 49 -18.84 0.48 -9.22
C ALA A 49 -18.19 -0.67 -10.04
N ASP A 50 -18.37 -0.65 -11.36
CA ASP A 50 -17.87 -1.68 -12.29
C ASP A 50 -16.34 -1.62 -12.53
N SER A 51 -15.61 -0.72 -11.85
CA SER A 51 -14.18 -0.47 -12.05
C SER A 51 -13.27 -1.08 -10.99
N GLY A 52 -13.84 -1.69 -9.95
CA GLY A 52 -13.07 -2.38 -8.91
C GLY A 52 -13.13 -1.70 -7.56
N ARG A 53 -11.99 -1.63 -6.86
CA ARG A 53 -11.95 -1.23 -5.44
C ARG A 53 -10.89 -0.20 -5.15
N LYS A 54 -11.25 0.80 -4.36
CA LYS A 54 -10.36 1.82 -3.83
C LYS A 54 -10.06 1.54 -2.36
N TYR A 55 -8.79 1.63 -1.98
CA TYR A 55 -8.32 1.50 -0.62
C TYR A 55 -7.66 2.81 -0.20
N GLN A 56 -8.00 3.31 0.97
CA GLN A 56 -7.30 4.41 1.61
C GLN A 56 -6.69 3.90 2.91
N LEU A 57 -5.37 3.99 3.04
CA LEU A 57 -4.62 3.44 4.15
C LEU A 57 -3.74 4.53 4.77
N ASP A 58 -3.73 4.57 6.09
CA ASP A 58 -2.76 5.32 6.88
C ASP A 58 -1.77 4.31 7.48
N VAL A 59 -0.49 4.44 7.12
CA VAL A 59 0.55 3.46 7.45
C VAL A 59 1.84 4.12 7.94
N SER A 60 2.57 3.39 8.77
CA SER A 60 4.01 3.61 9.01
C SER A 60 4.81 2.58 8.23
N VAL A 61 5.86 3.05 7.57
CA VAL A 61 6.86 2.24 6.88
C VAL A 61 8.22 2.52 7.51
N GLU A 62 8.99 1.47 7.74
CA GLU A 62 10.34 1.54 8.28
C GLU A 62 11.36 1.35 7.15
N GLU A 63 12.41 2.18 7.11
CA GLU A 63 13.58 1.94 6.28
C GLU A 63 14.54 1.00 7.03
N LEU A 64 14.50 -0.30 6.69
CA LEU A 64 15.24 -1.37 7.39
C LEU A 64 16.74 -1.37 7.02
N LEU A 65 17.04 -1.11 5.75
CA LEU A 65 18.40 -0.90 5.27
C LEU A 65 18.51 0.57 4.90
N SER A 66 19.42 1.29 5.57
CA SER A 66 19.71 2.69 5.27
C SER A 66 21.20 2.89 5.09
N ASN A 67 21.57 3.75 4.14
CA ASN A 67 22.96 4.16 3.94
C ASN A 67 23.48 5.11 5.04
N VAL A 68 22.60 5.54 5.96
CA VAL A 68 22.88 6.63 6.91
C VAL A 68 22.99 6.13 8.36
N GLY A 69 22.85 4.82 8.60
CA GLY A 69 23.03 4.21 9.93
C GLY A 69 21.91 4.48 10.93
N HIS A 70 20.84 5.17 10.50
CA HIS A 70 19.65 5.43 11.31
C HIS A 70 18.42 4.75 10.70
N VAL A 71 17.55 4.25 11.57
CA VAL A 71 16.23 3.72 11.20
C VAL A 71 15.25 4.89 11.15
N PHE A 72 14.59 5.08 10.01
CA PHE A 72 13.58 6.12 9.81
C PHE A 72 12.20 5.49 9.67
N PHE A 73 11.22 6.09 10.35
CA PHE A 73 9.81 5.76 10.18
C PHE A 73 9.15 6.84 9.35
N LEU A 74 8.59 6.43 8.21
CA LEU A 74 7.85 7.30 7.34
C LEU A 74 6.36 7.01 7.50
N ASN A 75 5.59 8.03 7.83
CA ASN A 75 4.14 7.93 7.90
C ASN A 75 3.54 8.48 6.61
N GLY A 76 2.45 7.88 6.15
CA GLY A 76 1.81 8.35 4.93
C GLY A 76 0.40 7.82 4.75
N THR A 77 -0.41 8.63 4.09
CA THR A 77 -1.72 8.22 3.61
C THR A 77 -1.63 7.81 2.15
N PHE A 78 -1.98 6.57 1.85
CA PHE A 78 -1.93 5.99 0.52
C PHE A 78 -3.32 5.67 0.01
N THR A 79 -3.58 6.09 -1.22
CA THR A 79 -4.78 5.69 -1.95
C THR A 79 -4.38 4.71 -3.04
N LEU A 80 -4.91 3.49 -2.97
CA LEU A 80 -4.72 2.45 -3.97
C LEU A 80 -6.03 2.23 -4.73
N PHE A 81 -5.93 2.07 -6.03
CA PHE A 81 -7.03 1.67 -6.89
C PHE A 81 -6.69 0.33 -7.52
N ILE A 82 -7.47 -0.70 -7.20
CA ILE A 82 -7.31 -2.05 -7.74
C ILE A 82 -8.42 -2.26 -8.77
N HIS A 83 -8.03 -2.24 -10.04
CA HIS A 83 -8.91 -2.56 -11.15
C HIS A 83 -8.89 -4.07 -11.40
N SER A 84 -10.05 -4.71 -11.51
CA SER A 84 -10.16 -6.10 -11.91
C SER A 84 -10.62 -6.15 -13.36
N GLN A 85 -9.71 -6.42 -14.30
CA GLN A 85 -10.10 -6.74 -15.68
C GLN A 85 -10.17 -8.27 -15.82
N GLU A 86 -11.36 -8.80 -16.05
CA GLU A 86 -11.54 -10.18 -16.51
C GLU A 86 -11.45 -10.21 -18.03
N SER A 87 -10.37 -10.79 -18.55
CA SER A 87 -10.30 -11.21 -19.95
C SER A 87 -10.40 -12.74 -20.02
N HIS A 88 -10.96 -13.27 -21.09
CA HIS A 88 -11.22 -14.71 -21.32
C HIS A 88 -9.99 -15.64 -21.16
N THR A 89 -8.77 -15.10 -21.02
CA THR A 89 -7.53 -15.90 -20.94
C THR A 89 -6.57 -15.47 -19.84
N GLN A 90 -6.77 -14.33 -19.17
CA GLN A 90 -5.90 -13.92 -18.05
C GLN A 90 -6.61 -12.91 -17.13
N GLN A 91 -6.57 -13.18 -15.83
CA GLN A 91 -6.97 -12.23 -14.80
C GLN A 91 -5.79 -11.28 -14.57
N SER A 92 -5.94 -10.01 -14.94
CA SER A 92 -4.89 -9.00 -14.77
C SER A 92 -5.40 -7.89 -13.86
N SER A 93 -4.75 -7.74 -12.70
CA SER A 93 -5.08 -6.71 -11.71
C SER A 93 -4.10 -5.55 -11.87
N PHE A 94 -4.62 -4.37 -12.23
CA PHE A 94 -3.82 -3.15 -12.30
C PHE A 94 -3.95 -2.37 -11.00
N ILE A 95 -2.82 -1.92 -10.47
CA ILE A 95 -2.74 -1.17 -9.22
C ILE A 95 -2.24 0.24 -9.54
N HIS A 96 -3.08 1.23 -9.28
CA HIS A 96 -2.68 2.64 -9.31
C HIS A 96 -2.54 3.16 -7.89
N ILE A 97 -1.40 3.76 -7.55
CA ILE A 97 -1.16 4.41 -6.27
C ILE A 97 -1.15 5.91 -6.50
N LEU A 98 -2.12 6.61 -5.89
CA LEU A 98 -2.42 8.02 -6.17
C LEU A 98 -1.86 9.01 -5.14
N SER A 99 -1.22 8.53 -4.06
CA SER A 99 -0.60 9.41 -3.06
C SER A 99 0.72 8.87 -2.52
N GLY A 100 1.62 9.80 -2.18
CA GLY A 100 3.00 9.57 -1.77
C GLY A 100 3.27 10.01 -0.33
N LEU A 101 4.41 9.56 0.20
CA LEU A 101 4.85 9.84 1.56
C LEU A 101 5.10 11.33 1.80
N ASP A 102 4.57 11.84 2.90
CA ASP A 102 5.09 13.06 3.52
C ASP A 102 6.36 12.68 4.29
N LEU A 103 7.54 12.98 3.72
CA LEU A 103 8.78 13.00 4.49
C LEU A 103 8.70 14.19 5.45
N VAL A 104 8.44 13.94 6.72
CA VAL A 104 8.68 14.90 7.81
C VAL A 104 10.12 14.77 8.27
#